data_AF-A0A1I5BBS7-F1
#
_entry.id   AF-A0A1I5BBS7-F1
#
_cell.length_a   1.000
_cell.length_b   1.000
_cell.length_c   1.000
_cell.angle_alpha   90.00
_cell.angle_beta   90.00
_cell.angle_gamma   90.00
#
_symmetry.space_group_name_H-M   'P 1'
#
loop_
_entity.id
_entity.type
_entity.pdbx_description
1 polymer ?
#
loop_
_entity_poly.entity_id
_entity_poly.type
_entity_poly.pdbx_seq_one_letter_code
_entity_poly.pdbx_strand_id
1 'polypeptide(L)'
;MTIVKTANNRVVIDDLQPDDTHVRVVWFGESEDGLHRKQFHGPMVPVEDHQSAIDWAVSMATQMEHSLYVVPLTGLDVLRSARAAEVVATLGDQERGELRRVCAAAMAEVMRDSDDPNLRNDAYDVLVDMKVVLP
;
A
#
# COMPACT_ATOMS: atom_id res chain seq x y z
N MET A 1 5.97 14.52 -11.67
CA MET A 1 6.68 13.34 -12.20
C MET A 1 8.08 13.80 -12.62
N THR A 2 9.11 13.18 -12.08
CA THR A 2 10.53 13.45 -12.36
C THR A 2 11.15 12.25 -13.06
N ILE A 3 12.03 12.48 -14.04
CA ILE A 3 12.73 11.40 -14.76
C ILE A 3 14.24 11.59 -14.59
N VAL A 4 14.88 10.59 -13.99
CA VAL A 4 16.34 10.52 -13.86
C VAL A 4 16.86 9.58 -14.95
N LYS A 5 17.66 10.11 -15.89
CA LYS A 5 18.33 9.30 -16.90
C LYS A 5 19.62 8.73 -16.34
N THR A 6 19.87 7.45 -16.57
CA THR A 6 21.16 6.80 -16.33
C THR A 6 21.87 6.53 -17.65
N ALA A 7 23.03 5.87 -17.62
CA ALA A 7 23.82 5.61 -18.83
C ALA A 7 23.03 4.84 -19.90
N ASN A 8 22.24 3.83 -19.49
CA ASN A 8 21.56 2.91 -20.40
C ASN A 8 20.05 2.77 -20.12
N ASN A 9 19.50 3.51 -19.15
CA ASN A 9 18.12 3.35 -18.71
C ASN A 9 17.60 4.64 -18.04
N ARG A 10 16.46 4.56 -17.36
CA ARG A 10 15.85 5.66 -16.62
C ARG A 10 15.10 5.17 -15.39
N VAL A 11 14.98 6.08 -14.43
CA VAL A 11 14.08 5.98 -13.28
C VAL A 11 13.00 7.04 -13.42
N VAL A 12 11.74 6.62 -13.31
CA VAL A 12 10.58 7.52 -13.25
C VAL A 12 10.14 7.63 -11.80
N ILE A 13 9.98 8.85 -11.32
CA ILE A 13 9.65 9.15 -9.93
C ILE A 13 8.33 9.93 -9.95
N ASP A 14 7.31 9.35 -9.35
CA ASP A 14 6.03 10.04 -9.19
C ASP A 14 6.10 11.04 -8.03
N ASP A 15 5.27 12.08 -8.09
CA ASP A 15 5.31 13.13 -7.06
C ASP A 15 4.56 12.66 -5.80
N LEU A 16 5.17 12.87 -4.63
CA LEU A 16 4.51 12.64 -3.36
C LEU A 16 3.27 13.53 -3.20
N GLN A 17 2.21 12.92 -2.70
CA GLN A 17 0.98 13.54 -2.23
C GLN A 17 0.92 13.55 -0.69
N PRO A 18 0.12 14.44 -0.08
CA PRO A 18 0.04 14.56 1.38
C PRO A 18 -0.43 13.29 2.11
N ASP A 19 -1.17 12.41 1.44
CA ASP A 19 -1.75 11.17 1.97
C ASP A 19 -0.94 9.90 1.66
N ASP A 20 0.21 10.07 1.00
CA ASP A 20 1.14 8.97 0.76
C ASP A 20 1.80 8.54 2.07
N THR A 21 1.84 7.22 2.28
CA THR A 21 2.38 6.61 3.51
C THR A 21 3.56 5.71 3.24
N HIS A 22 3.66 5.18 2.03
CA HIS A 22 4.71 4.25 1.63
C HIS A 22 5.20 4.58 0.23
N VAL A 23 6.38 4.07 -0.10
CA VAL A 23 6.95 4.09 -1.43
C VAL A 23 7.32 2.68 -1.84
N ARG A 24 7.24 2.39 -3.13
CA ARG A 24 7.69 1.11 -3.69
C ARG A 24 8.39 1.32 -5.01
N VAL A 25 9.45 0.54 -5.24
CA VAL A 25 10.08 0.46 -6.57
C VAL A 25 9.48 -0.69 -7.36
N VAL A 26 9.06 -0.40 -8.59
CA VAL A 26 8.45 -1.38 -9.50
C VAL A 26 9.10 -1.32 -10.88
N TRP A 27 8.98 -2.40 -11.65
CA TRP A 27 9.25 -2.37 -13.09
C TRP A 27 8.30 -3.31 -13.83
N PHE A 28 8.13 -3.03 -15.12
CA PHE A 28 7.28 -3.79 -16.02
C PHE A 28 8.11 -4.23 -17.22
N GLY A 29 8.12 -5.54 -17.48
CA GLY A 29 8.74 -6.15 -18.63
C GLY A 29 7.72 -6.45 -19.72
N GLU A 30 8.21 -7.06 -20.77
CA GLU A 30 7.37 -7.58 -21.84
C GLU A 30 6.46 -8.71 -21.33
N SER A 31 5.34 -8.88 -22.01
CA SER A 31 4.41 -9.96 -21.74
C SER A 31 4.87 -11.21 -22.50
N GLU A 32 4.95 -12.36 -21.81
CA GLU A 32 5.31 -13.63 -22.45
C GLU A 32 4.12 -14.27 -23.20
N ASP A 33 2.89 -13.97 -22.77
CA ASP A 33 1.65 -14.55 -23.30
C ASP A 33 0.76 -13.54 -24.04
N GLY A 34 1.22 -12.29 -24.16
CA GLY A 34 0.47 -11.18 -24.76
C GLY A 34 -0.65 -10.62 -23.89
N LEU A 35 -0.86 -11.15 -22.68
CA LEU A 35 -1.95 -10.79 -21.78
C LEU A 35 -1.45 -10.25 -20.44
N HIS A 36 -0.42 -10.88 -19.86
CA HIS A 36 0.14 -10.53 -18.56
C HIS A 36 1.56 -10.03 -18.74
N ARG A 37 1.81 -8.76 -18.36
CA ARG A 37 3.17 -8.22 -18.33
C ARG A 37 3.94 -8.84 -17.17
N LYS A 38 5.21 -9.17 -17.39
CA LYS A 38 6.11 -9.43 -16.27
C LYS A 38 6.18 -8.18 -15.41
N GLN A 39 6.05 -8.35 -14.11
CA GLN A 39 6.12 -7.25 -13.16
C GLN A 39 6.96 -7.63 -11.97
N PHE A 40 7.68 -6.64 -11.46
CA PHE A 40 8.37 -6.73 -10.19
C PHE A 40 7.80 -5.68 -9.26
N HIS A 41 7.58 -6.11 -8.03
CA HIS A 41 7.20 -5.24 -6.93
C HIS A 41 8.19 -5.44 -5.81
N GLY A 42 9.03 -4.43 -5.60
CA GLY A 42 9.92 -4.37 -4.45
C GLY A 42 9.15 -4.34 -3.12
N PRO A 43 9.87 -4.35 -1.99
CA PRO A 43 9.26 -4.09 -0.70
C PRO A 43 8.60 -2.70 -0.69
N MET A 44 7.53 -2.57 0.07
CA MET A 44 6.99 -1.26 0.44
C MET A 44 7.84 -0.75 1.59
N VAL A 45 8.34 0.47 1.48
CA VAL A 45 9.08 1.15 2.55
C VAL A 45 8.29 2.38 3.01
N PRO A 46 8.47 2.86 4.25
CA PRO A 46 7.84 4.09 4.70
C PRO A 46 8.16 5.27 3.78
N VAL A 47 7.24 6.24 3.65
CA VAL A 47 7.41 7.41 2.77
C VAL A 47 8.61 8.27 3.19
N GLU A 48 9.00 8.21 4.46
CA GLU A 48 10.19 8.86 5.00
C GLU A 48 11.49 8.35 4.33
N ASP A 49 11.48 7.11 3.84
CA ASP A 49 12.60 6.48 3.12
C ASP A 49 12.56 6.71 1.61
N HIS A 50 11.72 7.64 1.11
CA HIS A 50 11.55 7.92 -0.32
C HIS A 50 12.87 8.19 -1.04
N GLN A 51 13.75 9.01 -0.46
CA GLN A 51 15.04 9.32 -1.09
C GLN A 51 15.95 8.08 -1.18
N SER A 52 15.98 7.26 -0.14
CA SER A 52 16.73 5.99 -0.13
C SER A 52 16.22 5.04 -1.22
N ALA A 53 14.91 4.99 -1.44
CA ALA A 53 14.30 4.21 -2.52
C ALA A 53 14.69 4.75 -3.93
N ILE A 54 14.73 6.07 -4.10
CA ILE A 54 15.22 6.71 -5.34
C ILE A 54 16.68 6.36 -5.59
N ASP A 55 17.55 6.52 -4.59
CA ASP A 55 18.99 6.30 -4.74
C ASP A 55 19.28 4.84 -5.10
N TRP A 56 18.59 3.91 -4.44
CA TRP A 56 18.65 2.49 -4.79
C TRP A 56 18.20 2.25 -6.24
N ALA A 57 17.06 2.79 -6.65
CA ALA A 57 16.55 2.63 -8.01
C ALA A 57 17.52 3.18 -9.06
N VAL A 58 18.12 4.36 -8.82
CA VAL A 58 19.11 4.95 -9.72
C VAL A 58 20.37 4.07 -9.81
N SER A 59 20.84 3.52 -8.69
CA SER A 59 21.99 2.61 -8.68
C SER A 59 21.74 1.33 -9.49
N MET A 60 20.48 0.87 -9.50
CA MET A 60 20.09 -0.37 -10.18
C MET A 60 19.73 -0.17 -11.65
N ALA A 61 19.14 0.97 -12.01
CA ALA A 61 18.71 1.23 -13.38
C ALA A 61 19.84 1.06 -14.41
N THR A 62 21.10 1.36 -14.06
CA THR A 62 22.25 1.18 -14.96
C THR A 62 22.54 -0.30 -15.30
N GLN A 63 22.10 -1.23 -14.47
CA GLN A 63 22.33 -2.68 -14.62
C GLN A 63 21.11 -3.42 -15.16
N MET A 64 20.01 -2.71 -15.43
CA MET A 64 18.73 -3.29 -15.82
C MET A 64 18.36 -2.90 -17.24
N GLU A 65 17.69 -3.82 -17.94
CA GLU A 65 17.12 -3.57 -19.27
C GLU A 65 15.81 -2.76 -19.20
N HIS A 66 15.03 -2.93 -18.13
CA HIS A 66 13.74 -2.27 -17.96
C HIS A 66 13.82 -1.07 -17.03
N SER A 67 13.08 -0.01 -17.35
CA SER A 67 13.00 1.18 -16.50
C SER A 67 12.36 0.87 -15.15
N LEU A 68 12.89 1.50 -14.11
CA LEU A 68 12.35 1.43 -12.76
C LEU A 68 11.42 2.62 -12.50
N TYR A 69 10.40 2.39 -11.70
CA TYR A 69 9.43 3.38 -11.27
C TYR A 69 9.41 3.44 -9.75
N VAL A 70 9.61 4.63 -9.19
CA VAL A 70 9.44 4.90 -7.76
C VAL A 70 8.03 5.45 -7.60
N VAL A 71 7.14 4.63 -7.06
CA VAL A 71 5.72 4.95 -6.92
C VAL A 71 5.38 5.12 -5.44
N PRO A 72 4.83 6.28 -5.04
CA PRO A 72 4.25 6.41 -3.72
C PRO A 72 2.90 5.70 -3.66
N LEU A 73 2.51 5.33 -2.45
CA LEU A 73 1.31 4.57 -2.15
C LEU A 73 0.60 5.21 -0.96
N THR A 74 -0.70 5.39 -1.10
CA THR A 74 -1.57 5.78 0.01
C THR A 74 -1.72 4.59 0.98
N GLY A 75 -2.12 4.87 2.22
CA GLY A 75 -2.45 3.79 3.16
C GLY A 75 -3.54 2.85 2.63
N LEU A 76 -4.46 3.36 1.83
CA LEU A 76 -5.52 2.57 1.19
C LEU A 76 -4.96 1.63 0.11
N ASP A 77 -3.98 2.07 -0.68
CA ASP A 77 -3.33 1.22 -1.69
C ASP A 77 -2.56 0.07 -1.05
N VAL A 78 -1.92 0.32 0.08
CA VAL A 78 -1.25 -0.70 0.88
C VAL A 78 -2.26 -1.74 1.39
N LEU A 79 -3.37 -1.27 1.98
CA LEU A 79 -4.43 -2.14 2.52
C LEU A 79 -5.19 -2.93 1.45
N ARG A 80 -5.33 -2.38 0.23
CA ARG A 80 -5.97 -3.08 -0.90
C ARG A 80 -5.06 -4.09 -1.59
N SER A 81 -3.77 -4.08 -1.30
CA SER A 81 -2.84 -5.04 -1.89
C SER A 81 -3.09 -6.45 -1.30
N ALA A 82 -2.89 -7.50 -2.11
CA ALA A 82 -2.97 -8.90 -1.63
C ALA A 82 -2.03 -9.17 -0.43
N ARG A 83 -1.02 -8.32 -0.23
CA ARG A 83 -0.10 -8.35 0.91
C ARG A 83 -0.72 -7.87 2.21
N ALA A 84 -1.84 -7.14 2.21
CA ALA A 84 -2.48 -6.73 3.46
C ALA A 84 -2.93 -7.94 4.29
N ALA A 85 -3.46 -8.97 3.61
CA ALA A 85 -3.78 -10.25 4.26
C ALA A 85 -2.52 -10.96 4.79
N GLU A 86 -1.42 -10.91 4.04
CA GLU A 86 -0.12 -11.48 4.47
C GLU A 86 0.44 -10.74 5.69
N VAL A 87 0.40 -9.41 5.70
CA VAL A 87 0.84 -8.57 6.83
C VAL A 87 -0.01 -8.85 8.06
N VAL A 88 -1.34 -8.88 7.92
CA VAL A 88 -2.26 -9.24 9.02
C VAL A 88 -1.96 -10.65 9.54
N ALA A 89 -1.58 -11.60 8.67
CA ALA A 89 -1.19 -12.95 9.07
C ALA A 89 0.11 -12.99 9.87
N THR A 90 1.03 -12.05 9.67
CA THR A 90 2.29 -11.96 10.43
C THR A 90 2.17 -11.33 11.81
N LEU A 91 1.08 -10.63 12.12
CA LEU A 91 0.89 -9.96 13.40
C LEU A 91 0.85 -10.97 14.56
N GLY A 92 1.52 -10.66 15.68
CA GLY A 92 1.38 -11.40 16.93
C GLY A 92 0.01 -11.18 17.60
N ASP A 93 -0.30 -11.94 18.65
CA ASP A 93 -1.57 -11.81 19.38
C ASP A 93 -1.83 -10.39 19.91
N GLN A 94 -0.79 -9.74 20.41
CA GLN A 94 -0.88 -8.37 20.92
C GLN A 94 -1.20 -7.37 19.82
N GLU A 95 -0.48 -7.44 18.70
CA GLU A 95 -0.66 -6.55 17.54
C GLU A 95 -2.04 -6.77 16.90
N ARG A 96 -2.51 -8.03 16.82
CA ARG A 96 -3.88 -8.34 16.41
C ARG A 96 -4.92 -7.72 17.36
N GLY A 97 -4.68 -7.77 18.67
CA GLY A 97 -5.54 -7.15 19.67
C GLY A 97 -5.57 -5.62 19.58
N GLU A 98 -4.45 -4.99 19.24
CA GLU A 98 -4.34 -3.56 18.99
C GLU A 98 -5.08 -3.17 17.70
N LEU A 99 -4.83 -3.87 16.59
CA LEU A 99 -5.52 -3.66 15.32
C LEU A 99 -7.04 -3.78 15.50
N ARG A 100 -7.49 -4.84 16.19
CA ARG A 100 -8.90 -5.05 16.52
C ARG A 100 -9.49 -3.87 17.30
N ARG A 101 -8.77 -3.32 18.28
CA ARG A 101 -9.24 -2.15 19.06
C ARG A 101 -9.37 -0.92 18.18
N VAL A 102 -8.41 -0.67 17.28
CA VAL A 102 -8.45 0.46 16.35
C VAL A 102 -9.65 0.34 15.41
N CYS A 103 -9.86 -0.83 14.79
CA CYS A 103 -11.01 -1.05 13.91
C CYS A 103 -12.35 -0.88 14.65
N ALA A 104 -12.45 -1.41 15.88
CA ALA A 104 -13.67 -1.27 16.68
C ALA A 104 -13.97 0.19 17.04
N ALA A 105 -12.95 0.96 17.44
CA ALA A 105 -13.10 2.38 17.73
C ALA A 105 -13.55 3.18 16.50
N ALA A 106 -12.93 2.93 15.34
CA ALA A 106 -13.30 3.59 14.09
C ALA A 106 -14.75 3.30 13.69
N MET A 107 -15.21 2.04 13.79
CA MET A 107 -16.61 1.71 13.50
C MET A 107 -17.57 2.37 14.49
N ALA A 108 -17.22 2.45 15.77
CA ALA A 108 -18.02 3.15 16.77
C ALA A 108 -18.13 4.65 16.48
N GLU A 109 -17.06 5.28 16.00
CA GLU A 109 -17.07 6.69 15.55
C GLU A 109 -17.97 6.87 14.32
N VAL A 110 -17.86 6.00 13.30
CA VAL A 110 -18.76 6.02 12.14
C VAL A 110 -20.23 5.90 12.56
N MET A 111 -20.54 4.97 13.47
CA MET A 111 -21.89 4.80 13.99
C MET A 111 -22.42 6.01 14.77
N ARG A 112 -21.54 6.78 15.40
CA ARG A 112 -21.87 7.97 16.19
C ARG A 112 -22.03 9.21 15.33
N ASP A 113 -21.14 9.40 14.36
CA ASP A 113 -20.94 10.67 13.66
C ASP A 113 -21.57 10.72 12.26
N SER A 114 -21.88 9.57 11.65
CA SER A 114 -22.55 9.52 10.35
C SER A 114 -24.06 9.71 10.48
N ASP A 115 -24.64 10.55 9.63
CA ASP A 115 -26.10 10.65 9.47
C ASP A 115 -26.68 9.63 8.48
N ASP A 116 -25.83 8.94 7.70
CA ASP A 116 -26.27 7.93 6.73
C ASP A 116 -26.63 6.61 7.44
N PRO A 117 -27.92 6.18 7.43
CA PRO A 117 -28.34 4.96 8.10
C PRO A 117 -27.72 3.69 7.53
N ASN A 118 -27.39 3.64 6.24
CA ASN A 118 -26.77 2.47 5.63
C ASN A 118 -25.34 2.31 6.12
N LEU A 119 -24.58 3.39 6.14
CA LEU A 119 -23.19 3.36 6.61
C LEU A 119 -23.09 2.96 8.09
N ARG A 120 -24.07 3.38 8.91
CA ARG A 120 -24.15 2.97 10.33
C ARG A 120 -24.47 1.48 10.49
N ASN A 121 -25.34 0.94 9.64
CA ASN A 121 -25.66 -0.49 9.65
C ASN A 121 -24.45 -1.32 9.21
N ASP A 122 -23.78 -0.92 8.12
CA ASP A 122 -22.56 -1.60 7.66
C ASP A 122 -21.48 -1.61 8.75
N ALA A 123 -21.28 -0.48 9.46
CA ALA A 123 -20.35 -0.40 10.57
C ALA A 123 -20.77 -1.28 11.77
N TYR A 124 -22.07 -1.38 12.05
CA TYR A 124 -22.59 -2.28 13.08
C TYR A 124 -22.33 -3.75 12.73
N ASP A 125 -22.60 -4.15 11.48
CA ASP A 125 -22.38 -5.52 11.00
C ASP A 125 -20.90 -5.91 11.14
N VAL A 126 -19.97 -5.00 10.82
CA VAL A 126 -18.54 -5.21 11.06
C VAL A 126 -18.22 -5.43 12.55
N LEU A 127 -18.84 -4.68 13.46
CA LEU A 127 -18.64 -4.87 14.90
C LEU A 127 -19.20 -6.21 15.40
N VAL A 128 -20.32 -6.69 14.84
CA VAL A 128 -20.89 -8.02 15.12
C VAL A 128 -19.96 -9.12 14.61
N ASP A 129 -19.49 -9.02 13.36
CA ASP A 129 -18.56 -9.99 12.75
C ASP A 129 -17.25 -10.07 13.53
N MET A 130 -16.76 -8.91 13.98
CA MET A 130 -15.62 -8.87 14.87
C MET A 130 -15.94 -9.50 16.22
N LYS A 131 -17.20 -9.62 16.68
CA LYS A 131 -17.59 -10.03 18.04
C LYS A 131 -17.24 -8.98 19.10
N VAL A 132 -17.39 -7.72 18.75
CA VAL A 132 -17.27 -6.59 19.69
C VAL A 132 -18.63 -6.32 20.35
N VAL A 133 -19.71 -6.47 19.58
CA VAL A 133 -21.09 -6.34 20.03
C VAL A 133 -21.88 -7.60 19.70
N LEU A 134 -23.05 -7.76 20.34
CA LEU A 134 -23.97 -8.84 20.03
C LEU A 134 -24.87 -8.44 18.84
N PRO A 135 -25.30 -9.42 18.01
CA PRO A 135 -26.29 -9.20 16.96
C PRO A 135 -27.68 -8.85 17.52
#